data_AF-A0A2G6MTQ1-F1
#
_entry.id   AF-A0A2G6MTQ1-F1
#
_cell.length_a   1.000
_cell.length_b   1.000
_cell.length_c   1.000
_cell.angle_alpha   90.00
_cell.angle_beta   90.00
_cell.angle_gamma   90.00
#
_symmetry.space_group_name_H-M   'P 1'
#
loop_
_entity.id
_entity.type
_entity.pdbx_description
1 polymer ?
#
loop_
_entity_poly.entity_id
_entity_poly.type
_entity_poly.pdbx_seq_one_letter_code
_entity_poly.pdbx_strand_id
1 'polypeptide(L)'
;VEAIFNNHEQVARSALAGVGPPHRQIPVLFIEPGPLAGDKKTLLREIRQLAASNPLTAGIEHVFIEKHFPVDIRHNSKIFREKLAILATRKLGL
;
A
#
# COMPACT_ATOMS: atom_id res chain seq x y z
N VAL A 1 -9.31 5.90 2.98
CA VAL A 1 -8.46 4.73 3.28
C VAL A 1 -6.98 5.12 3.31
N GLU A 2 -6.34 5.41 2.16
CA GLU A 2 -4.89 5.68 2.06
C GLU A 2 -4.38 6.82 2.98
N ALA A 3 -5.18 7.88 3.17
CA ALA A 3 -4.84 8.99 4.05
C ALA A 3 -4.53 8.57 5.51
N ILE A 4 -5.10 7.46 5.98
CA ILE A 4 -4.80 6.91 7.32
C ILE A 4 -3.32 6.55 7.42
N PHE A 5 -2.79 5.89 6.38
CA PHE A 5 -1.40 5.43 6.34
C PHE A 5 -0.42 6.54 5.97
N ASN A 6 -0.85 7.52 5.17
CA ASN A 6 -0.02 8.68 4.81
C ASN A 6 0.34 9.55 6.03
N ASN A 7 -0.41 9.45 7.13
CA ASN A 7 -0.12 10.17 8.38
C ASN A 7 0.96 9.50 9.24
N HIS A 8 1.42 8.30 8.87
CA HIS A 8 2.50 7.63 9.59
C HIS A 8 3.85 8.24 9.20
N GLU A 9 4.67 8.68 10.17
CA GLU A 9 5.88 9.48 9.94
C GLU A 9 6.93 8.80 9.02
N GLN A 10 6.94 7.47 9.02
CA GLN A 10 7.83 6.66 8.18
C GLN A 10 7.27 6.34 6.78
N VAL A 11 6.09 6.86 6.42
CA VAL A 11 5.43 6.62 5.12
C VAL A 11 5.48 7.89 4.29
N ALA A 12 6.07 7.81 3.09
CA ALA A 12 5.99 8.91 2.12
C ALA A 12 4.62 8.94 1.45
N ARG A 13 4.17 7.79 0.95
CA ARG A 13 2.90 7.62 0.22
C ARG A 13 2.37 6.20 0.43
N SER A 14 1.06 6.05 0.35
CA SER A 14 0.39 4.74 0.34
C SER A 14 -0.55 4.62 -0.84
N ALA A 15 -0.78 3.38 -1.28
CA ALA A 15 -1.69 3.08 -2.37
C ALA A 15 -2.45 1.78 -2.11
N LEU A 16 -3.76 1.81 -2.25
CA LEU A 16 -4.61 0.62 -2.22
C LEU A 16 -4.86 0.15 -3.65
N ALA A 17 -4.53 -1.12 -3.92
CA ALA A 17 -4.82 -1.80 -5.17
C ALA A 17 -5.75 -2.99 -4.92
N GLY A 18 -6.73 -3.19 -5.81
CA GLY A 18 -7.58 -4.38 -5.81
C GLY A 18 -7.05 -5.43 -6.78
N VAL A 19 -6.82 -6.65 -6.30
CA VAL A 19 -6.39 -7.79 -7.13
C VAL A 19 -7.57 -8.70 -7.43
N GLY A 20 -7.77 -9.04 -8.69
CA GLY A 20 -8.86 -9.92 -9.14
C GLY A 20 -10.06 -9.17 -9.74
N PRO A 21 -11.16 -9.88 -10.03
CA PRO A 21 -12.30 -9.32 -10.75
C PRO A 21 -13.08 -8.31 -9.90
N PRO A 22 -13.78 -7.35 -10.53
CA PRO A 22 -14.64 -6.40 -9.84
C PRO A 22 -15.59 -7.08 -8.84
N HIS A 23 -15.85 -6.41 -7.71
CA HIS A 23 -16.68 -6.92 -6.60
C HIS A 23 -16.16 -8.16 -5.85
N ARG A 24 -15.02 -8.73 -6.26
CA ARG A 24 -14.31 -9.82 -5.55
C ARG A 24 -12.82 -9.54 -5.43
N GLN A 25 -12.46 -8.27 -5.33
CA GLN A 25 -11.07 -7.87 -5.28
C GLN A 25 -10.48 -8.12 -3.91
N ILE A 26 -9.27 -8.67 -3.90
CA ILE A 26 -8.43 -8.75 -2.72
C ILE A 26 -7.77 -7.38 -2.53
N PRO A 27 -8.02 -6.68 -1.41
CA PRO A 27 -7.38 -5.40 -1.14
C PRO A 27 -5.91 -5.60 -0.76
N VAL A 28 -5.01 -4.90 -1.44
CA VAL A 28 -3.57 -4.92 -1.20
C VAL A 28 -3.06 -3.50 -1.01
N LEU A 29 -2.51 -3.23 0.16
CA LEU A 29 -1.91 -1.95 0.50
C LEU A 29 -0.42 -1.95 0.17
N PHE A 30 0.00 -0.95 -0.58
CA PHE A 30 1.39 -0.64 -0.82
C PHE A 30 1.81 0.56 0.02
N ILE A 31 3.02 0.48 0.58
CA ILE A 31 3.67 1.56 1.32
C ILE A 31 4.96 1.94 0.61
N GLU A 32 5.06 3.21 0.22
CA GLU A 32 6.31 3.84 -0.16
C GLU A 32 6.97 4.41 1.10
N PRO A 33 8.12 3.89 1.54
CA PRO A 33 8.77 4.32 2.77
C PRO A 33 9.32 5.74 2.61
N GLY A 34 9.16 6.54 3.66
CA GLY A 34 9.72 7.89 3.74
C GLY A 34 11.21 7.91 4.10
N PRO A 35 11.84 9.09 4.10
CA PRO A 35 13.26 9.25 4.44
C PRO A 35 13.59 8.87 5.89
N LEU A 36 12.60 8.90 6.78
CA LEU A 36 12.72 8.50 8.19
C LEU A 36 12.44 7.00 8.41
N ALA A 37 12.11 6.24 7.36
CA ALA A 37 11.78 4.84 7.50
C ALA A 37 12.98 4.04 8.02
N GLY A 38 12.78 3.36 9.14
CA GLY A 38 13.78 2.49 9.76
C GLY A 38 13.69 1.05 9.26
N ASP A 39 13.65 0.12 10.21
CA ASP A 39 13.52 -1.30 9.92
C ASP A 39 12.18 -1.63 9.24
N LYS A 40 12.26 -2.33 8.10
CA LYS A 40 11.09 -2.70 7.29
C LYS A 40 10.11 -3.59 8.04
N LYS A 41 10.58 -4.49 8.91
CA LYS A 41 9.70 -5.40 9.64
C LYS A 41 8.88 -4.63 10.67
N THR A 42 9.53 -3.69 11.35
CA THR A 42 8.90 -2.77 12.30
C THR A 42 7.85 -1.91 11.61
N LEU A 43 8.20 -1.27 10.49
CA LEU A 43 7.24 -0.49 9.69
C LEU A 43 6.03 -1.34 9.25
N LEU A 44 6.26 -2.54 8.71
CA LEU A 44 5.16 -3.43 8.31
C LEU A 44 4.26 -3.81 9.49
N ARG A 45 4.83 -4.03 10.68
CA ARG A 45 4.06 -4.34 11.89
C ARG A 45 3.19 -3.15 12.28
N GLU A 46 3.76 -1.94 12.33
CA GLU A 46 3.05 -0.70 12.68
C GLU A 46 1.91 -0.41 11.70
N ILE A 47 2.16 -0.56 10.39
CA ILE A 47 1.12 -0.35 9.37
C ILE A 47 0.00 -1.37 9.48
N ARG A 48 0.31 -2.65 9.76
CA ARG A 48 -0.73 -3.66 9.99
C ARG A 48 -1.55 -3.38 11.24
N GLN A 49 -0.92 -2.92 12.32
CA GLN A 49 -1.63 -2.51 13.53
C GLN A 49 -2.55 -1.31 13.26
N LEU A 50 -2.08 -0.33 12.49
CA LEU A 50 -2.88 0.83 12.08
C LEU A 50 -4.05 0.44 11.18
N ALA A 51 -3.85 -0.53 10.27
CA ALA A 51 -4.94 -1.05 9.44
C ALA A 51 -6.02 -1.74 10.30
N ALA A 52 -5.59 -2.57 11.26
CA ALA A 52 -6.48 -3.32 12.14
C ALA A 52 -7.24 -2.45 13.16
N SER A 53 -6.67 -1.32 13.58
CA SER A 53 -7.30 -0.42 14.56
C SER A 53 -8.40 0.47 13.96
N ASN A 54 -8.53 0.52 12.64
CA ASN A 54 -9.54 1.32 11.95
C ASN A 54 -10.57 0.43 11.23
N PRO A 55 -11.87 0.52 11.54
CA PRO A 55 -12.91 -0.30 10.92
C PRO A 55 -12.93 -0.25 9.38
N LEU A 56 -12.55 0.88 8.77
CA LEU A 56 -12.53 1.05 7.32
C LEU A 56 -11.39 0.28 6.63
N THR A 57 -10.39 -0.14 7.38
CA THR A 57 -9.17 -0.80 6.86
C THR A 57 -8.89 -2.15 7.49
N ALA A 58 -9.71 -2.59 8.45
CA ALA A 58 -9.51 -3.82 9.19
C ALA A 58 -9.45 -5.08 8.30
N GLY A 59 -10.09 -5.05 7.13
CA GLY A 59 -10.03 -6.14 6.13
C GLY A 59 -8.81 -6.13 5.22
N ILE A 60 -7.85 -5.22 5.41
CA ILE A 60 -6.60 -5.17 4.62
C ILE A 60 -5.56 -6.08 5.26
N GLU A 61 -5.46 -7.31 4.76
CA GLU A 61 -4.50 -8.31 5.27
C GLU A 61 -3.14 -8.25 4.55
N HIS A 62 -3.15 -7.85 3.27
CA HIS A 62 -1.98 -7.81 2.44
C HIS A 62 -1.36 -6.43 2.40
N VAL A 63 -0.15 -6.32 2.97
CA VAL A 63 0.63 -5.08 3.01
C VAL A 63 2.02 -5.36 2.46
N PHE A 64 2.44 -4.57 1.47
CA PHE A 64 3.77 -4.63 0.87
C PHE A 64 4.48 -3.28 0.92
N ILE A 65 5.79 -3.31 1.15
CA ILE A 65 6.65 -2.13 0.96
C ILE A 65 7.16 -2.15 -0.49
N GLU A 66 7.00 -1.03 -1.18
CA GLU A 66 7.57 -0.80 -2.51
C GLU A 66 8.36 0.50 -2.52
N LYS A 67 9.57 0.48 -3.07
CA LYS A 67 10.48 1.64 -2.97
C LYS A 67 10.06 2.80 -3.87
N HIS A 68 9.43 2.49 -5.00
CA HIS A 68 9.02 3.47 -5.98
C HIS A 68 7.66 3.10 -6.53
N PHE A 69 6.70 4.00 -6.39
CA PHE A 69 5.38 3.78 -6.98
C PHE A 69 5.37 4.06 -8.49
N PRO A 70 4.58 3.30 -9.26
CA PRO A 70 4.32 3.65 -10.65
C PRO A 70 3.46 4.91 -10.67
N VAL A 71 4.05 5.99 -11.16
CA VAL A 71 3.45 7.33 -11.18
C VAL A 71 3.54 7.95 -12.56
N ASP A 72 2.73 8.98 -12.80
CA ASP A 72 2.85 9.84 -13.97
C ASP A 72 4.27 10.43 -14.07
N ILE A 73 4.97 10.17 -15.17
CA ILE A 73 6.36 10.60 -15.36
C ILE A 73 6.52 12.11 -15.57
N ARG A 74 5.46 12.81 -16.00
CA ARG A 74 5.50 14.25 -16.30
C ARG A 74 5.31 15.09 -15.03
N HIS A 75 4.53 14.58 -14.07
CA HIS A 75 4.13 15.37 -12.89
C HIS A 75 4.33 14.67 -11.55
N ASN A 76 4.71 13.39 -11.52
CA ASN A 76 4.95 12.58 -10.32
C ASN A 76 3.80 12.63 -9.28
N SER A 77 2.57 12.83 -9.76
CA SER A 77 1.41 13.17 -8.93
C SER A 77 0.38 12.05 -8.85
N LYS A 78 0.11 11.38 -9.99
CA LYS A 78 -0.89 10.31 -10.07
C LYS A 78 -0.24 8.94 -9.96
N ILE A 79 -0.66 8.16 -8.97
CA ILE A 79 -0.28 6.74 -8.79
C ILE A 79 -1.15 5.85 -9.71
N PHE A 80 -0.49 5.01 -10.50
CA PHE A 80 -1.10 4.01 -11.39
C PHE A 80 -1.41 2.71 -10.64
N ARG A 81 -2.61 2.64 -10.05
CA ARG A 81 -3.06 1.50 -9.22
C ARG A 81 -3.18 0.21 -10.02
N GLU A 82 -3.45 0.28 -11.31
CA GLU A 82 -3.49 -0.87 -12.22
C GLU A 82 -2.14 -1.58 -12.32
N LYS A 83 -1.03 -0.83 -12.29
CA LYS A 83 0.33 -1.39 -12.29
C LYS A 83 0.66 -2.03 -10.93
N LEU A 84 0.20 -1.41 -9.84
CA LEU A 84 0.32 -1.99 -8.50
C LEU A 84 -0.51 -3.26 -8.34
N ALA A 85 -1.70 -3.34 -8.94
CA ALA A 85 -2.52 -4.55 -8.94
C ALA A 85 -1.79 -5.72 -9.64
N ILE A 86 -1.17 -5.47 -10.80
CA ILE A 86 -0.33 -6.48 -11.49
C ILE A 86 0.84 -6.94 -10.62
N LEU A 87 1.51 -6.01 -9.94
CA LEU A 87 2.59 -6.33 -9.01
C LEU A 87 2.08 -7.16 -7.82
N ALA A 88 0.92 -6.81 -7.28
CA ALA A 88 0.29 -7.52 -6.18
C ALA A 88 -0.09 -8.95 -6.57
N THR A 89 -0.68 -9.18 -7.75
CA THR A 89 -0.95 -10.52 -8.29
C THR A 89 0.31 -11.40 -8.20
N ARG A 90 1.45 -10.89 -8.70
CA ARG A 90 2.73 -11.62 -8.64
C ARG A 90 3.22 -11.87 -7.21
N LYS A 91 3.11 -10.88 -6.32
CA LYS A 91 3.53 -11.03 -4.91
C LYS A 91 2.65 -11.99 -4.11
N LEU A 92 1.38 -12.13 -4.48
CA LEU A 92 0.44 -13.07 -3.88
C LEU A 92 0.53 -14.48 -4.48
N GLY A 93 1.22 -14.66 -5.61
CA GLY A 93 1.29 -15.94 -6.32
C GLY A 93 -0.02 -16.31 -7.02
N LEU A 94 -0.77 -15.31 -7.48
CA LEU A 94 -2.03 -15.45 -8.22
C LEU A 94 -1.83 -15.29 -9.73
#